data_AF-A0A7X8XIY9-F1
#
_entry.id   AF-A0A7X8XIY9-F1
#
_cell.length_a   1.000
_cell.length_b   1.000
_cell.length_c   1.000
_cell.angle_alpha   90.00
_cell.angle_beta   90.00
_cell.angle_gamma   90.00
#
_symmetry.space_group_name_H-M   'P 1'
#
loop_
_entity.id
_entity.type
_entity.pdbx_description
1 polymer ?
#
loop_
_entity_poly.entity_id
_entity_poly.type
_entity_poly.pdbx_seq_one_letter_code
_entity_poly.pdbx_strand_id
1 'polypeptide(L)'
;MSNSPLVDYTKISPNSTNPRKDAIKKITIHHVAGNLSVETIGSIFQSTTRQASANYGVGTDGRVGMYVEEKNRSWCSSSAANDNQAITIEVSNDEIGGNWHVSDAALAKTIELCVDICKRNGITKLVYTGDATGNLTQHNYFAATACPGPYLKSKYPYIAEQVNKQLVVTPEQPTAGLKVGDIVNFAGGLHYSSSKASTGSKVSAGTAKITQIAAGAKHPYHVISEDKKKSSVYGWVDTSTISKVVVTPPSAPAAPQPYTVKVTTDALNIRSGPGTNYKVVGQTGKGVFTIVEEALGAGATKWGKLKSGAGWISLDFVEGAKPVVDTEIKLNDIINFKGGNYFVSSTGGKHYTGKPGKAKVTQIVKGAKYPYHVIRTDNTTSVYGWVAADLVRK
;
A
#
# COMPACT_ATOMS: atom_id res chain seq x y z
N MET A 1 1.75 24.82 -1.81
CA MET A 1 2.37 23.49 -1.94
C MET A 1 2.10 22.72 -0.67
N SER A 2 1.27 21.68 -0.72
CA SER A 2 1.06 20.75 0.39
C SER A 2 1.89 19.50 0.15
N ASN A 3 2.41 18.87 1.21
CA ASN A 3 3.09 17.58 1.08
C ASN A 3 2.07 16.47 0.73
N SER A 4 2.54 15.40 0.08
CA SER A 4 1.72 14.22 -0.22
C SER A 4 1.07 13.61 1.03
N PRO A 5 -0.21 13.21 0.99
CA PRO A 5 -0.86 12.47 2.07
C PRO A 5 -0.43 11.00 2.13
N LEU A 6 0.38 10.53 1.16
CA LEU A 6 0.84 9.15 1.08
C LEU A 6 2.02 8.84 2.01
N VAL A 7 2.50 9.83 2.77
CA VAL A 7 3.69 9.71 3.63
C VAL A 7 3.40 8.82 4.84
N ASP A 8 4.16 7.73 4.96
CA ASP A 8 4.14 6.82 6.10
C ASP A 8 5.21 7.15 7.15
N TYR A 9 6.26 7.85 6.74
CA TYR A 9 7.41 8.14 7.58
C TYR A 9 8.01 9.50 7.26
N THR A 10 8.44 10.25 8.27
CA THR A 10 9.11 11.54 8.08
C THR A 10 10.42 11.59 8.86
N LYS A 11 11.51 11.99 8.19
CA LYS A 11 12.79 12.31 8.83
C LYS A 11 13.48 13.41 8.02
N ILE A 12 13.25 14.66 8.43
CA ILE A 12 13.70 15.82 7.67
C ILE A 12 15.22 15.91 7.64
N SER A 13 15.79 16.06 6.46
CA SER A 13 17.21 16.23 6.21
C SER A 13 17.63 17.70 6.41
N PRO A 14 18.79 17.97 7.01
CA PRO A 14 19.36 19.31 7.02
C PRO A 14 19.88 19.75 5.63
N ASN A 15 20.05 18.81 4.68
CA ASN A 15 20.62 19.06 3.36
C ASN A 15 19.54 19.56 2.39
N SER A 16 19.14 20.83 2.52
CA SER A 16 18.10 21.43 1.66
C SER A 16 18.32 22.93 1.48
N THR A 17 17.70 23.52 0.46
CA THR A 17 17.63 24.98 0.30
C THR A 17 16.18 25.42 0.45
N ASN A 18 15.94 26.30 1.42
CA ASN A 18 14.61 26.62 1.93
C ASN A 18 14.38 28.13 1.86
N PRO A 19 13.30 28.61 1.21
CA PRO A 19 12.35 27.85 0.41
C PRO A 19 12.92 27.45 -0.96
N ARG A 20 12.18 26.57 -1.66
CA ARG A 20 12.34 26.35 -3.10
C ARG A 20 12.08 27.65 -3.87
N LYS A 21 12.82 27.89 -4.96
CA LYS A 21 12.73 29.12 -5.74
C LYS A 21 11.66 29.11 -6.85
N ASP A 22 11.38 27.93 -7.41
CA ASP A 22 10.48 27.78 -8.56
C ASP A 22 9.24 26.96 -8.21
N ALA A 23 8.19 27.11 -9.02
CA ALA A 23 7.01 26.26 -8.93
C ALA A 23 7.36 24.80 -9.29
N ILE A 24 6.72 23.86 -8.59
CA ILE A 24 6.82 22.44 -8.91
C ILE A 24 6.13 22.19 -10.24
N LYS A 25 6.90 21.74 -11.23
CA LYS A 25 6.39 21.35 -12.54
C LYS A 25 7.08 20.11 -13.11
N LYS A 26 8.01 19.52 -12.37
CA LYS A 26 8.76 18.32 -12.73
C LYS A 26 8.74 17.26 -11.62
N ILE A 27 9.03 16.03 -12.01
CA ILE A 27 9.35 14.92 -11.10
C ILE A 27 10.68 14.33 -11.56
N THR A 28 11.60 14.09 -10.62
CA THR A 28 12.86 13.37 -10.86
C THR A 28 12.84 12.10 -10.04
N ILE A 29 12.92 10.95 -10.70
CA ILE A 29 12.97 9.66 -10.01
C ILE A 29 14.40 9.15 -9.99
N HIS A 30 14.80 8.60 -8.86
CA HIS A 30 16.10 8.05 -8.55
C HIS A 30 15.93 6.59 -8.11
N HIS A 31 16.98 5.80 -8.26
CA HIS A 31 17.08 4.57 -7.48
C HIS A 31 18.05 4.77 -6.31
N VAL A 32 17.82 4.04 -5.23
CA VAL A 32 18.68 4.09 -4.04
C VAL A 32 20.03 3.38 -4.27
N ALA A 33 20.12 2.52 -5.29
CA ALA A 33 21.22 1.57 -5.52
C ALA A 33 21.41 0.62 -4.32
N GLY A 34 20.29 0.19 -3.74
CA GLY A 34 20.26 -0.68 -2.57
C GLY A 34 18.84 -0.96 -2.10
N ASN A 35 18.69 -2.04 -1.32
CA ASN A 35 17.43 -2.39 -0.66
C ASN A 35 17.38 -1.78 0.73
N LEU A 36 16.98 -0.50 0.80
CA LEU A 36 16.90 0.26 2.04
C LEU A 36 15.44 0.53 2.42
N SER A 37 15.14 0.53 3.72
CA SER A 37 13.84 1.01 4.18
C SER A 37 13.75 2.54 4.10
N VAL A 38 12.55 3.08 4.19
CA VAL A 38 12.32 4.53 4.21
C VAL A 38 12.99 5.20 5.43
N GLU A 39 13.15 4.50 6.54
CA GLU A 39 13.88 4.95 7.72
C GLU A 39 15.39 5.02 7.48
N THR A 40 15.95 4.01 6.80
CA THR A 40 17.37 3.97 6.46
C THR A 40 17.74 5.07 5.47
N ILE A 41 16.94 5.28 4.42
CA ILE A 41 17.15 6.39 3.47
C ILE A 41 17.13 7.74 4.22
N GLY A 42 16.12 7.97 5.07
CA GLY A 42 16.04 9.20 5.85
C GLY A 42 17.22 9.40 6.80
N SER A 43 17.76 8.30 7.34
CA SER A 43 18.96 8.33 8.21
C SER A 43 20.23 8.68 7.44
N ILE A 44 20.39 8.16 6.22
CA ILE A 44 21.52 8.52 5.33
C ILE A 44 21.51 10.02 5.04
N PHE A 45 20.33 10.60 4.82
CA PHE A 45 20.20 12.02 4.54
C PHE A 45 20.38 12.94 5.77
N GLN A 46 20.62 12.41 6.97
CA GLN A 46 20.90 13.25 8.14
C GLN A 46 22.30 13.84 8.15
N SER A 47 23.29 13.16 7.54
CA SER A 47 24.66 13.63 7.57
C SER A 47 24.81 14.91 6.74
N THR A 48 25.24 16.01 7.35
CA THR A 48 25.51 17.27 6.65
C THR A 48 26.71 17.16 5.70
N THR A 49 27.63 16.23 5.97
CA THR A 49 28.78 15.96 5.09
C THR A 49 28.39 15.23 3.81
N ARG A 50 27.21 14.61 3.76
CA ARG A 50 26.69 13.90 2.58
C ARG A 50 26.33 14.88 1.46
N GLN A 51 25.87 16.09 1.82
CA GLN A 51 25.40 17.11 0.89
C GLN A 51 24.37 16.60 -0.13
N ALA A 52 23.50 15.66 0.28
CA ALA A 52 22.44 15.11 -0.57
C ALA A 52 21.15 14.86 0.23
N SER A 53 20.02 14.94 -0.47
CA SER A 53 18.69 14.63 0.03
C SER A 53 17.72 14.37 -1.11
N ALA A 54 16.51 13.90 -0.78
CA ALA A 54 15.37 13.83 -1.70
C ALA A 54 14.12 14.37 -1.01
N ASN A 55 13.10 14.76 -1.78
CA ASN A 55 11.80 15.10 -1.18
C ASN A 55 11.17 13.84 -0.57
N TYR A 56 11.12 12.76 -1.34
CA TYR A 56 10.51 11.49 -0.95
C TYR A 56 11.45 10.30 -1.15
N GLY A 57 11.15 9.21 -0.46
CA GLY A 57 11.68 7.87 -0.73
C GLY A 57 10.56 6.85 -0.78
N VAL A 58 10.71 5.80 -1.59
CA VAL A 58 9.77 4.68 -1.69
C VAL A 58 10.50 3.38 -1.36
N GLY A 59 10.09 2.71 -0.29
CA GLY A 59 10.63 1.41 0.12
C GLY A 59 10.20 0.28 -0.81
N THR A 60 10.91 -0.86 -0.77
CA THR A 60 10.54 -2.08 -1.51
C THR A 60 9.19 -2.66 -1.09
N ASP A 61 8.69 -2.28 0.08
CA ASP A 61 7.38 -2.58 0.64
C ASP A 61 6.27 -1.59 0.19
N GLY A 62 6.62 -0.56 -0.60
CA GLY A 62 5.69 0.47 -1.05
C GLY A 62 5.36 1.51 0.02
N ARG A 63 6.11 1.62 1.12
CA ARG A 63 5.98 2.75 2.05
C ARG A 63 6.65 4.01 1.50
N VAL A 64 6.12 5.18 1.86
CA VAL A 64 6.67 6.48 1.44
C VAL A 64 7.30 7.22 2.62
N GLY A 65 8.59 7.53 2.50
CA GLY A 65 9.31 8.42 3.40
C GLY A 65 9.33 9.85 2.86
N MET A 66 9.27 10.85 3.74
CA MET A 66 9.50 12.26 3.40
C MET A 66 10.75 12.78 4.12
N TYR A 67 11.67 13.37 3.37
CA TYR A 67 12.95 13.88 3.89
C TYR A 67 13.17 15.36 3.63
N VAL A 68 12.50 15.94 2.65
CA VAL A 68 12.45 17.39 2.43
C VAL A 68 11.02 17.75 2.04
N GLU A 69 10.39 18.67 2.77
CA GLU A 69 9.06 19.17 2.43
C GLU A 69 9.01 19.73 1.00
N GLU A 70 7.88 19.64 0.31
CA GLU A 70 7.78 20.05 -1.11
C GLU A 70 8.02 21.55 -1.34
N LYS A 71 7.68 22.39 -0.34
CA LYS A 71 7.97 23.83 -0.34
C LYS A 71 9.47 24.16 -0.33
N ASN A 72 10.31 23.15 -0.08
CA ASN A 72 11.76 23.23 0.02
C ASN A 72 12.43 22.47 -1.13
N ARG A 73 13.66 22.86 -1.45
CA ARG A 73 14.48 22.22 -2.51
C ARG A 73 15.39 21.16 -1.88
N SER A 74 15.20 19.90 -2.28
CA SER A 74 16.16 18.82 -2.01
C SER A 74 17.46 19.00 -2.81
N TRP A 75 18.55 18.37 -2.38
CA TRP A 75 19.82 18.34 -3.11
C TRP A 75 20.02 16.94 -3.71
N CYS A 76 19.50 16.70 -4.92
CA CYS A 76 19.31 15.33 -5.40
C CYS A 76 19.95 15.07 -6.76
N SER A 77 19.66 15.90 -7.77
CA SER A 77 20.03 15.60 -9.17
C SER A 77 21.35 16.23 -9.63
N SER A 78 22.13 16.83 -8.73
CA SER A 78 23.29 17.69 -9.05
C SER A 78 22.96 18.89 -9.95
N SER A 79 21.67 19.21 -10.12
CA SER A 79 21.21 20.39 -10.87
C SER A 79 20.24 21.18 -10.00
N ALA A 80 20.73 22.29 -9.42
CA ALA A 80 19.87 23.18 -8.64
C ALA A 80 18.73 23.77 -9.48
N ALA A 81 18.95 23.98 -10.79
CA ALA A 81 17.91 24.42 -11.70
C ALA A 81 16.79 23.37 -11.82
N ASN A 82 17.12 22.09 -11.99
CA ASN A 82 16.13 21.03 -12.03
C ASN A 82 15.47 20.81 -10.66
N ASP A 83 16.28 20.70 -9.60
CA ASP A 83 15.80 20.44 -8.24
C ASP A 83 14.86 21.52 -7.72
N ASN A 84 14.97 22.78 -8.16
CA ASN A 84 14.00 23.83 -7.81
C ASN A 84 12.65 23.64 -8.49
N GLN A 85 12.56 22.92 -9.60
CA GLN A 85 11.31 22.69 -10.34
C GLN A 85 10.77 21.26 -10.12
N ALA A 86 11.58 20.36 -9.57
CA ALA A 86 11.26 18.95 -9.41
C ALA A 86 10.95 18.53 -7.98
N ILE A 87 9.95 17.66 -7.82
CA ILE A 87 9.89 16.74 -6.68
C ILE A 87 10.79 15.55 -6.96
N THR A 88 11.71 15.26 -6.05
CA THR A 88 12.70 14.19 -6.18
C THR A 88 12.31 12.98 -5.35
N ILE A 89 12.40 11.79 -5.94
CA ILE A 89 11.95 10.53 -5.32
C ILE A 89 13.06 9.49 -5.41
N GLU A 90 13.52 8.97 -4.26
CA GLU A 90 14.45 7.85 -4.17
C GLU A 90 13.71 6.52 -4.07
N VAL A 91 13.87 5.61 -5.04
CA VAL A 91 13.16 4.33 -5.06
C VAL A 91 14.10 3.19 -4.69
N SER A 92 13.80 2.47 -3.61
CA SER A 92 14.59 1.33 -3.18
C SER A 92 14.54 0.18 -4.17
N ASN A 93 15.68 -0.45 -4.37
CA ASN A 93 15.82 -1.66 -5.17
C ASN A 93 15.50 -2.89 -4.31
N ASP A 94 15.05 -3.99 -4.91
CA ASP A 94 14.98 -5.30 -4.25
C ASP A 94 16.09 -6.26 -4.71
N GLU A 95 16.87 -5.84 -5.71
CA GLU A 95 18.07 -6.51 -6.20
C GLU A 95 19.29 -5.56 -6.11
N ILE A 96 20.42 -6.08 -5.64
CA ILE A 96 21.70 -5.35 -5.59
C ILE A 96 22.63 -5.91 -6.67
N GLY A 97 23.15 -5.04 -7.54
CA GLY A 97 23.84 -5.47 -8.75
C GLY A 97 22.86 -5.90 -9.85
N GLY A 98 23.38 -6.54 -10.89
CA GLY A 98 22.56 -6.98 -12.03
C GLY A 98 21.80 -5.81 -12.66
N ASN A 99 20.48 -5.92 -12.69
CA ASN A 99 19.61 -4.89 -13.27
C ASN A 99 19.14 -3.83 -12.27
N TRP A 100 19.52 -3.92 -10.99
CA TRP A 100 18.99 -3.07 -9.94
C TRP A 100 17.46 -3.07 -9.94
N HIS A 101 16.85 -4.26 -9.97
CA HIS A 101 15.41 -4.42 -9.97
C HIS A 101 14.75 -3.63 -8.83
N VAL A 102 13.53 -3.15 -9.08
CA VAL A 102 12.67 -2.47 -8.12
C VAL A 102 11.37 -3.28 -8.05
N SER A 103 10.94 -3.57 -6.83
CA SER A 103 9.74 -4.39 -6.60
C SER A 103 8.49 -3.79 -7.24
N ASP A 104 7.52 -4.63 -7.57
CA ASP A 104 6.23 -4.18 -8.10
C ASP A 104 5.51 -3.23 -7.14
N ALA A 105 5.64 -3.46 -5.83
CA ALA A 105 5.06 -2.59 -4.80
C ALA A 105 5.68 -1.18 -4.81
N ALA A 106 7.00 -1.09 -4.91
CA ALA A 106 7.71 0.18 -4.99
C ALA A 106 7.39 0.92 -6.30
N LEU A 107 7.36 0.21 -7.44
CA LEU A 107 7.00 0.81 -8.73
C LEU A 107 5.55 1.31 -8.74
N ALA A 108 4.60 0.53 -8.23
CA ALA A 108 3.19 0.92 -8.12
C ALA A 108 3.02 2.15 -7.20
N LYS A 109 3.68 2.16 -6.04
CA LYS A 109 3.63 3.31 -5.13
C LYS A 109 4.27 4.55 -5.73
N THR A 110 5.38 4.39 -6.46
CA THR A 110 6.03 5.49 -7.19
C THR A 110 5.09 6.13 -8.20
N ILE A 111 4.32 5.32 -8.95
CA ILE A 111 3.29 5.81 -9.88
C ILE A 111 2.18 6.56 -9.13
N GLU A 112 1.66 6.00 -8.04
CA GLU A 112 0.63 6.65 -7.22
C GLU A 112 1.09 8.00 -6.67
N LEU A 113 2.32 8.07 -6.16
CA LEU A 113 2.94 9.31 -5.69
C LEU A 113 3.11 10.32 -6.83
N CYS A 114 3.52 9.88 -8.03
CA CYS A 114 3.60 10.76 -9.20
C CYS A 114 2.23 11.35 -9.58
N VAL A 115 1.16 10.56 -9.55
CA VAL A 115 -0.22 11.03 -9.81
C VAL A 115 -0.64 12.09 -8.78
N ASP A 116 -0.41 11.83 -7.50
CA ASP A 116 -0.71 12.77 -6.40
C ASP A 116 0.04 14.10 -6.57
N ILE A 117 1.36 14.04 -6.81
CA ILE A 117 2.19 15.23 -7.07
C ILE A 117 1.64 16.01 -8.26
N CYS A 118 1.32 15.32 -9.36
CA CYS A 118 0.80 15.98 -10.55
C CYS A 118 -0.53 16.70 -10.28
N LYS A 119 -1.48 16.04 -9.60
CA LYS A 119 -2.78 16.62 -9.25
C LYS A 119 -2.66 17.84 -8.33
N ARG A 120 -1.87 17.74 -7.26
CA ARG A 120 -1.69 18.83 -6.28
C ARG A 120 -0.97 20.05 -6.86
N ASN A 121 -0.12 19.84 -7.87
CA ASN A 121 0.69 20.90 -8.48
C ASN A 121 0.21 21.32 -9.87
N GLY A 122 -0.98 20.87 -10.31
CA GLY A 122 -1.57 21.28 -11.58
C GLY A 122 -0.80 20.80 -12.82
N ILE A 123 -0.03 19.71 -12.71
CA ILE A 123 0.66 19.08 -13.84
C ILE A 123 -0.36 18.19 -14.56
N THR A 124 -0.86 18.65 -15.70
CA THR A 124 -1.91 17.95 -16.46
C THR A 124 -1.42 16.75 -17.24
N LYS A 125 -0.10 16.66 -17.48
CA LYS A 125 0.54 15.55 -18.19
C LYS A 125 1.98 15.37 -17.73
N LEU A 126 2.36 14.13 -17.43
CA LEU A 126 3.73 13.71 -17.16
C LEU A 126 4.38 13.21 -18.45
N VAL A 127 5.36 13.95 -18.95
CA VAL A 127 5.99 13.78 -20.27
C VAL A 127 7.44 13.31 -20.08
N TYR A 128 7.71 12.13 -20.61
CA TYR A 128 9.05 11.57 -20.73
C TYR A 128 9.56 11.74 -22.16
N THR A 129 10.72 12.37 -22.33
CA THR A 129 11.34 12.66 -23.64
C THR A 129 12.66 11.92 -23.89
N GLY A 130 13.16 11.18 -22.89
CA GLY A 130 14.50 10.59 -22.96
C GLY A 130 15.65 11.57 -22.68
N ASP A 131 15.32 12.83 -22.35
CA ASP A 131 16.28 13.89 -22.01
C ASP A 131 15.69 14.85 -20.95
N ALA A 132 16.37 15.97 -20.69
CA ALA A 132 15.96 16.96 -19.69
C ALA A 132 14.79 17.88 -20.10
N THR A 133 14.31 17.80 -21.35
CA THR A 133 13.29 18.73 -21.89
C THR A 133 11.87 18.39 -21.42
N GLY A 134 11.62 17.13 -21.06
CA GLY A 134 10.38 16.70 -20.41
C GLY A 134 10.24 17.15 -18.95
N ASN A 135 9.14 16.74 -18.34
CA ASN A 135 8.87 16.97 -16.91
C ASN A 135 8.93 15.70 -16.05
N LEU A 136 9.17 14.53 -16.65
CA LEU A 136 9.66 13.34 -15.96
C LEU A 136 11.15 13.14 -16.29
N THR A 137 12.02 13.39 -15.32
CA THR A 137 13.47 13.46 -15.54
C THR A 137 14.25 12.40 -14.76
N GLN A 138 15.47 12.13 -15.21
CA GLN A 138 16.42 11.17 -14.64
C GLN A 138 17.65 11.90 -14.09
N HIS A 139 18.30 11.34 -13.08
CA HIS A 139 19.54 11.91 -12.54
C HIS A 139 20.67 11.95 -13.60
N ASN A 140 20.81 10.89 -14.41
CA ASN A 140 21.83 10.84 -15.47
C ASN A 140 21.71 11.92 -16.57
N TYR A 141 20.62 12.70 -16.59
CA TYR A 141 20.50 13.87 -17.47
C TYR A 141 21.28 15.08 -16.98
N PHE A 142 21.71 15.07 -15.73
CA PHE A 142 22.31 16.20 -15.04
C PHE A 142 23.70 15.90 -14.44
N ALA A 143 24.04 14.61 -14.30
CA ALA A 143 25.35 14.16 -13.81
C ALA A 143 25.79 12.87 -14.50
N ALA A 144 27.10 12.62 -14.57
CA ALA A 144 27.65 11.35 -15.01
C ALA A 144 27.44 10.26 -13.94
N THR A 145 26.29 9.58 -13.99
CA THR A 145 25.89 8.56 -13.00
C THR A 145 25.14 7.41 -13.67
N ALA A 146 25.16 6.24 -13.03
CA ALA A 146 24.36 5.09 -13.43
C ALA A 146 22.89 5.20 -12.98
N CYS A 147 22.56 6.14 -12.08
CA CYS A 147 21.19 6.37 -11.60
C CYS A 147 20.27 6.79 -12.77
N PRO A 148 19.08 6.18 -12.93
CA PRO A 148 18.32 5.39 -11.95
C PRO A 148 18.49 3.86 -12.06
N GLY A 149 19.61 3.38 -12.61
CA GLY A 149 19.82 1.96 -12.90
C GLY A 149 19.02 1.50 -14.12
N PRO A 150 19.37 0.34 -14.69
CA PRO A 150 18.79 -0.11 -15.95
C PRO A 150 17.31 -0.51 -15.81
N TYR A 151 16.90 -1.14 -14.70
CA TYR A 151 15.49 -1.49 -14.49
C TYR A 151 14.60 -0.26 -14.47
N LEU A 152 14.84 0.68 -13.54
CA LEU A 152 13.94 1.83 -13.39
C LEU A 152 13.99 2.72 -14.63
N LYS A 153 15.18 2.90 -15.24
CA LYS A 153 15.32 3.61 -16.54
C LYS A 153 14.41 3.05 -17.62
N SER A 154 14.29 1.72 -17.73
CA SER A 154 13.38 1.07 -18.70
C SER A 154 11.90 1.32 -18.42
N LYS A 155 11.54 1.68 -17.18
CA LYS A 155 10.16 1.89 -16.75
C LYS A 155 9.68 3.33 -16.93
N TYR A 156 10.53 4.29 -17.31
CA TYR A 156 10.11 5.69 -17.47
C TYR A 156 8.96 5.90 -18.45
N PRO A 157 8.97 5.31 -19.67
CA PRO A 157 7.83 5.39 -20.58
C PRO A 157 6.55 4.81 -19.95
N TYR A 158 6.67 3.67 -19.27
CA TYR A 158 5.55 3.02 -18.57
C TYR A 158 5.00 3.89 -17.43
N ILE A 159 5.87 4.48 -16.59
CA ILE A 159 5.46 5.39 -15.50
C ILE A 159 4.70 6.58 -16.08
N ALA A 160 5.24 7.24 -17.12
CA ALA A 160 4.57 8.35 -17.78
C ALA A 160 3.20 7.96 -18.33
N GLU A 161 3.09 6.79 -18.98
CA GLU A 161 1.82 6.25 -19.48
C GLU A 161 0.81 6.01 -18.35
N GLN A 162 1.20 5.31 -17.28
CA GLN A 162 0.30 4.97 -16.17
C GLN A 162 -0.14 6.19 -15.37
N VAL A 163 0.75 7.17 -15.18
CA VAL A 163 0.40 8.46 -14.56
C VAL A 163 -0.58 9.19 -15.47
N ASN A 164 -0.29 9.33 -16.76
CA ASN A 164 -1.16 10.05 -17.69
C ASN A 164 -2.56 9.42 -17.81
N LYS A 165 -2.68 8.09 -17.82
CA LYS A 165 -3.99 7.40 -17.77
C LYS A 165 -4.84 7.83 -16.58
N GLN A 166 -4.21 8.22 -15.47
CA GLN A 166 -4.86 8.66 -14.25
C GLN A 166 -4.96 10.20 -14.11
N LEU A 167 -4.32 10.95 -15.01
CA LEU A 167 -4.41 12.42 -15.12
C LEU A 167 -5.41 12.86 -16.20
N VAL A 168 -5.58 12.07 -17.26
CA VAL A 168 -6.58 12.35 -18.30
C VAL A 168 -7.96 12.20 -17.66
N VAL A 169 -8.64 13.33 -17.50
CA VAL A 169 -10.09 13.35 -17.31
C VAL A 169 -10.70 13.14 -18.69
N THR A 170 -10.72 11.89 -19.17
CA THR A 170 -11.48 11.59 -20.39
C THR A 170 -12.95 11.76 -20.01
N PRO A 171 -13.76 12.51 -20.76
CA PRO A 171 -15.21 12.35 -20.71
C PRO A 171 -15.63 11.02 -21.36
N GLU A 172 -14.91 9.94 -21.04
CA GLU A 172 -15.44 8.59 -21.14
C GLU A 172 -15.87 8.22 -19.72
N GLN A 173 -17.18 8.07 -19.57
CA GLN A 173 -17.90 7.92 -18.31
C GLN A 173 -17.15 6.99 -17.32
N PRO A 174 -16.86 7.44 -16.08
CA PRO A 174 -16.41 6.59 -14.95
C PRO A 174 -17.39 5.46 -14.56
N THR A 175 -18.44 5.27 -15.35
CA THR A 175 -19.61 4.45 -15.06
C THR A 175 -19.86 3.35 -16.08
N ALA A 176 -18.96 3.16 -17.06
CA ALA A 176 -18.99 1.98 -17.92
C ALA A 176 -19.02 0.70 -17.03
N GLY A 177 -20.16 0.00 -17.07
CA GLY A 177 -20.42 -1.20 -16.28
C GLY A 177 -20.80 -0.99 -14.81
N LEU A 178 -21.19 0.21 -14.37
CA LEU A 178 -21.88 0.38 -13.09
C LEU A 178 -23.31 -0.17 -13.19
N LYS A 179 -23.69 -0.98 -12.21
CA LYS A 179 -25.02 -1.60 -12.13
C LYS A 179 -25.68 -1.30 -10.79
N VAL A 180 -27.01 -1.44 -10.77
CA VAL A 180 -27.77 -1.44 -9.52
C VAL A 180 -27.16 -2.47 -8.57
N GLY A 181 -26.89 -2.05 -7.33
CA GLY A 181 -26.25 -2.83 -6.29
C GLY A 181 -24.77 -2.52 -6.06
N ASP A 182 -24.08 -1.88 -7.00
CA ASP A 182 -22.67 -1.50 -6.84
C ASP A 182 -22.51 -0.48 -5.70
N ILE A 183 -21.45 -0.64 -4.91
CA ILE A 183 -21.00 0.38 -3.95
C ILE A 183 -20.02 1.31 -4.66
N VAL A 184 -20.26 2.61 -4.57
CA VAL A 184 -19.49 3.68 -5.20
C VAL A 184 -19.02 4.69 -4.16
N ASN A 185 -17.94 5.39 -4.47
CA ASN A 185 -17.55 6.60 -3.74
C ASN A 185 -18.36 7.77 -4.29
N PHE A 186 -19.21 8.38 -3.47
CA PHE A 186 -19.89 9.64 -3.79
C PHE A 186 -19.07 10.81 -3.22
N ALA A 187 -18.68 11.73 -4.08
CA ALA A 187 -17.78 12.85 -3.77
C ALA A 187 -18.43 13.97 -2.93
N GLY A 188 -19.73 13.85 -2.60
CA GLY A 188 -20.49 14.94 -2.00
C GLY A 188 -21.06 15.88 -3.07
N GLY A 189 -21.88 16.82 -2.64
CA GLY A 189 -22.53 17.77 -3.55
C GLY A 189 -24.04 17.61 -3.57
N LEU A 190 -24.66 17.89 -4.71
CA LEU A 190 -26.11 17.85 -4.83
C LEU A 190 -26.61 16.42 -5.03
N HIS A 191 -27.68 16.07 -4.31
CA HIS A 191 -28.57 15.00 -4.70
C HIS A 191 -29.95 15.54 -5.05
N TYR A 192 -30.66 14.81 -5.90
CA TYR A 192 -31.89 15.25 -6.52
C TYR A 192 -33.01 14.27 -6.21
N SER A 193 -34.24 14.77 -6.07
CA SER A 193 -35.42 13.93 -5.82
C SER A 193 -35.82 13.08 -7.03
N SER A 194 -35.41 13.48 -8.24
CA SER A 194 -35.64 12.73 -9.48
C SER A 194 -34.46 12.88 -10.45
N SER A 195 -34.37 11.97 -11.43
CA SER A 195 -33.31 11.95 -12.45
C SER A 195 -33.33 13.16 -13.41
N LYS A 196 -34.37 14.01 -13.33
CA LYS A 196 -34.58 15.19 -14.18
C LYS A 196 -34.76 16.49 -13.39
N ALA A 197 -34.64 16.46 -12.06
CA ALA A 197 -34.92 17.64 -11.24
C ALA A 197 -33.98 18.82 -11.58
N SER A 198 -34.49 20.05 -11.43
CA SER A 198 -33.71 21.27 -11.64
C SER A 198 -32.99 21.73 -10.38
N THR A 199 -33.48 21.35 -9.20
CA THR A 199 -32.94 21.73 -7.88
C THR A 199 -32.61 20.48 -7.06
N GLY A 200 -31.57 20.57 -6.23
CA GLY A 200 -31.10 19.48 -5.39
C GLY A 200 -30.67 19.98 -4.01
N SER A 201 -30.50 19.06 -3.08
CA SER A 201 -30.02 19.35 -1.71
C SER A 201 -28.54 19.00 -1.59
N LYS A 202 -27.77 19.82 -0.88
CA LYS A 202 -26.34 19.60 -0.70
C LYS A 202 -26.09 18.64 0.46
N VAL A 203 -25.32 17.59 0.20
CA VAL A 203 -24.96 16.55 1.18
C VAL A 203 -23.46 16.22 1.11
N SER A 204 -22.92 15.69 2.21
CA SER A 204 -21.50 15.37 2.34
C SER A 204 -21.10 14.12 1.54
N ALA A 205 -19.80 13.99 1.28
CA ALA A 205 -19.22 12.82 0.62
C ALA A 205 -19.36 11.55 1.46
N GLY A 206 -19.39 10.39 0.80
CA GLY A 206 -19.46 9.10 1.47
C GLY A 206 -19.59 7.93 0.51
N THR A 207 -19.41 6.72 1.02
CA THR A 207 -19.72 5.51 0.24
C THR A 207 -21.23 5.36 0.12
N ALA A 208 -21.71 5.06 -1.08
CA ALA A 208 -23.13 4.91 -1.36
C ALA A 208 -23.38 3.73 -2.29
N LYS A 209 -24.52 3.06 -2.15
CA LYS A 209 -24.98 2.00 -3.04
C LYS A 209 -25.86 2.55 -4.14
N ILE A 210 -25.59 2.17 -5.39
CA ILE A 210 -26.49 2.42 -6.51
C ILE A 210 -27.74 1.57 -6.33
N THR A 211 -28.90 2.21 -6.36
CA THR A 211 -30.20 1.55 -6.21
C THR A 211 -31.07 1.66 -7.44
N GLN A 212 -30.85 2.66 -8.29
CA GLN A 212 -31.51 2.80 -9.60
C GLN A 212 -30.57 3.47 -10.61
N ILE A 213 -30.79 3.19 -11.88
CA ILE A 213 -30.09 3.81 -13.00
C ILE A 213 -31.15 4.30 -14.01
N ALA A 214 -31.05 5.56 -14.41
CA ALA A 214 -31.83 6.18 -15.48
C ALA A 214 -30.85 6.63 -16.57
N ALA A 215 -30.48 5.70 -17.45
CA ALA A 215 -29.51 5.95 -18.51
C ALA A 215 -29.96 7.13 -19.40
N GLY A 216 -29.04 8.06 -19.68
CA GLY A 216 -29.30 9.26 -20.47
C GLY A 216 -30.08 10.37 -19.76
N ALA A 217 -30.48 10.19 -18.50
CA ALA A 217 -31.07 11.26 -17.70
C ALA A 217 -30.03 12.27 -17.21
N LYS A 218 -30.49 13.45 -16.81
CA LYS A 218 -29.63 14.53 -16.30
C LYS A 218 -28.82 14.11 -15.08
N HIS A 219 -29.48 13.38 -14.17
CA HIS A 219 -28.88 12.78 -12.97
C HIS A 219 -29.09 11.27 -13.04
N PRO A 220 -28.17 10.50 -13.66
CA PRO A 220 -28.46 9.13 -14.09
C PRO A 220 -28.42 8.06 -12.99
N TYR A 221 -27.91 8.35 -11.78
CA TYR A 221 -27.75 7.34 -10.73
C TYR A 221 -28.50 7.72 -9.46
N HIS A 222 -29.39 6.85 -8.97
CA HIS A 222 -29.93 6.97 -7.63
C HIS A 222 -29.04 6.22 -6.64
N VAL A 223 -28.52 6.91 -5.63
CA VAL A 223 -27.63 6.34 -4.62
C VAL A 223 -28.16 6.55 -3.20
N ILE A 224 -27.85 5.59 -2.32
CA ILE A 224 -28.17 5.65 -0.90
C ILE A 224 -26.89 5.45 -0.11
N SER A 225 -26.65 6.31 0.87
CA SER A 225 -25.48 6.22 1.77
C SER A 225 -25.39 4.86 2.48
N GLU A 226 -24.20 4.26 2.46
CA GLU A 226 -23.87 3.06 3.24
C GLU A 226 -23.54 3.41 4.71
N ASP A 227 -23.23 4.68 4.99
CA ASP A 227 -22.98 5.20 6.33
C ASP A 227 -23.66 6.56 6.51
N LYS A 228 -24.89 6.52 7.04
CA LYS A 228 -25.71 7.71 7.27
C LYS A 228 -25.07 8.73 8.22
N LYS A 229 -24.04 8.34 8.98
CA LYS A 229 -23.27 9.27 9.83
C LYS A 229 -22.23 10.07 9.04
N LYS A 230 -21.80 9.58 7.88
CA LYS A 230 -20.81 10.23 7.00
C LYS A 230 -21.45 11.00 5.86
N SER A 231 -22.49 10.45 5.27
CA SER A 231 -23.26 11.10 4.21
C SER A 231 -24.75 10.85 4.40
N SER A 232 -25.56 11.88 4.21
CA SER A 232 -27.02 11.79 4.13
C SER A 232 -27.52 11.56 2.70
N VAL A 233 -26.64 11.24 1.74
CA VAL A 233 -27.03 11.05 0.34
C VAL A 233 -28.12 9.98 0.21
N TYR A 234 -29.24 10.41 -0.36
CA TYR A 234 -30.43 9.62 -0.67
C TYR A 234 -31.12 10.27 -1.86
N GLY A 235 -30.74 9.91 -3.08
CA GLY A 235 -31.28 10.59 -4.26
C GLY A 235 -30.48 10.37 -5.52
N TRP A 236 -30.93 11.00 -6.59
CA TRP A 236 -30.27 11.00 -7.88
C TRP A 236 -29.04 11.91 -7.85
N VAL A 237 -27.96 11.49 -8.48
CA VAL A 237 -26.68 12.22 -8.52
C VAL A 237 -26.08 12.20 -9.91
N ASP A 238 -25.20 13.16 -10.17
CA ASP A 238 -24.47 13.27 -11.42
C ASP A 238 -23.39 12.20 -11.54
N THR A 239 -23.17 11.70 -12.77
CA THR A 239 -22.06 10.79 -13.07
C THR A 239 -20.72 11.30 -12.53
N SER A 240 -20.45 12.61 -12.65
CA SER A 240 -19.20 13.25 -12.22
C SER A 240 -18.97 13.19 -10.71
N THR A 241 -20.01 12.91 -9.92
CA THR A 241 -19.94 12.88 -8.45
C THR A 241 -19.77 11.46 -7.90
N ILE A 242 -19.78 10.43 -8.76
CA ILE A 242 -19.62 9.04 -8.33
C ILE A 242 -18.46 8.35 -9.05
N SER A 243 -17.77 7.48 -8.34
CA SER A 243 -16.71 6.63 -8.90
C SER A 243 -16.78 5.22 -8.32
N LYS A 244 -16.38 4.20 -9.10
CA LYS A 244 -16.24 2.83 -8.58
C LYS A 244 -15.36 2.83 -7.34
N VAL A 245 -15.75 2.08 -6.30
CA VAL A 245 -14.84 1.76 -5.22
C VAL A 245 -13.74 0.87 -5.80
N VAL A 246 -12.58 1.46 -6.08
CA VAL A 246 -11.38 0.69 -6.38
C VAL A 246 -10.93 0.08 -5.06
N VAL A 247 -11.29 -1.18 -4.86
CA VAL A 247 -10.65 -1.99 -3.82
C VAL A 247 -9.22 -2.20 -4.31
N THR A 248 -8.29 -1.38 -3.83
CA THR A 248 -6.87 -1.73 -3.92
C THR A 248 -6.73 -3.11 -3.27
N PRO A 249 -6.19 -4.11 -3.99
CA PRO A 249 -5.83 -5.37 -3.37
C PRO A 249 -5.01 -5.09 -2.11
N PRO A 250 -5.19 -5.84 -1.01
CA PRO A 250 -4.32 -5.71 0.15
C PRO A 250 -2.86 -5.77 -0.32
N SER A 251 -2.03 -4.86 0.19
CA SER A 251 -0.58 -4.94 0.00
C SER A 251 -0.13 -6.37 0.29
N ALA A 252 0.68 -6.95 -0.63
CA ALA A 252 1.28 -8.25 -0.40
C ALA A 252 1.99 -8.24 0.97
N PRO A 253 1.87 -9.30 1.79
CA PRO A 253 2.52 -9.34 3.10
C PRO A 253 4.00 -9.03 2.95
N ALA A 254 4.50 -8.07 3.74
CA ALA A 254 5.92 -7.77 3.79
C ALA A 254 6.73 -9.06 3.95
N ALA A 255 7.79 -9.22 3.15
CA ALA A 255 8.68 -10.37 3.28
C ALA A 255 9.17 -10.48 4.73
N PRO A 256 9.09 -11.66 5.37
CA PRO A 256 9.48 -11.80 6.77
C PRO A 256 10.96 -11.44 6.94
N GLN A 257 11.24 -10.51 7.86
CA GLN A 257 12.62 -10.13 8.19
C GLN A 257 13.35 -11.33 8.81
N PRO A 258 14.63 -11.56 8.48
CA PRO A 258 15.38 -12.67 9.05
C PRO A 258 15.48 -12.53 10.57
N TYR A 259 15.30 -13.63 11.30
CA TYR A 259 15.45 -13.65 12.76
C TYR A 259 16.19 -14.91 13.22
N THR A 260 16.77 -14.88 14.42
CA THR A 260 17.50 -16.02 14.96
C THR A 260 16.63 -16.89 15.86
N VAL A 261 16.82 -18.20 15.80
CA VAL A 261 16.21 -19.21 16.66
C VAL A 261 17.28 -20.08 17.30
N LYS A 262 17.01 -20.64 18.48
CA LYS A 262 17.91 -21.56 19.17
C LYS A 262 17.32 -22.98 19.14
N VAL A 263 17.91 -23.89 18.38
CA VAL A 263 17.53 -25.31 18.41
C VAL A 263 17.96 -25.91 19.74
N THR A 264 17.04 -26.59 20.43
CA THR A 264 17.27 -27.18 21.76
C THR A 264 17.45 -28.69 21.76
N THR A 265 17.15 -29.36 20.65
CA THR A 265 17.33 -30.81 20.48
C THR A 265 18.67 -31.13 19.81
N ASP A 266 19.23 -32.30 20.14
CA ASP A 266 20.51 -32.77 19.61
C ASP A 266 20.44 -33.24 18.14
N ALA A 267 19.22 -33.43 17.62
CA ALA A 267 18.99 -34.20 16.40
C ALA A 267 17.74 -33.70 15.62
N LEU A 268 17.69 -32.42 15.24
CA LEU A 268 16.58 -31.85 14.46
C LEU A 268 16.75 -32.07 12.95
N ASN A 269 15.77 -32.72 12.32
CA ASN A 269 15.77 -32.94 10.87
C ASN A 269 15.67 -31.63 10.09
N ILE A 270 16.50 -31.49 9.06
CA ILE A 270 16.40 -30.46 8.02
C ILE A 270 15.75 -31.09 6.79
N ARG A 271 14.69 -30.47 6.27
CA ARG A 271 13.90 -30.99 5.15
C ARG A 271 13.97 -30.10 3.92
N SER A 272 13.79 -30.69 2.74
CA SER A 272 13.82 -29.97 1.46
C SER A 272 12.68 -28.95 1.29
N GLY A 273 11.63 -29.07 2.09
CA GLY A 273 10.48 -28.18 2.11
C GLY A 273 9.78 -28.16 3.46
N PRO A 274 8.81 -27.24 3.67
CA PRO A 274 8.12 -27.07 4.93
C PRO A 274 7.09 -28.19 5.14
N GLY A 275 7.49 -29.28 5.78
CA GLY A 275 6.58 -30.38 6.14
C GLY A 275 7.28 -31.73 6.30
N THR A 276 6.70 -32.62 7.10
CA THR A 276 7.20 -34.00 7.27
C THR A 276 7.07 -34.87 6.02
N ASN A 277 6.25 -34.44 5.05
CA ASN A 277 6.11 -35.05 3.73
C ASN A 277 7.29 -34.72 2.78
N TYR A 278 8.15 -33.76 3.13
CA TYR A 278 9.35 -33.44 2.36
C TYR A 278 10.55 -34.29 2.78
N LYS A 279 11.45 -34.57 1.83
CA LYS A 279 12.64 -35.39 2.06
C LYS A 279 13.53 -34.78 3.14
N VAL A 280 14.05 -35.62 4.04
CA VAL A 280 15.12 -35.22 4.97
C VAL A 280 16.40 -35.05 4.16
N VAL A 281 16.95 -33.84 4.17
CA VAL A 281 18.17 -33.45 3.41
C VAL A 281 19.38 -33.24 4.33
N GLY A 282 19.16 -33.24 5.64
CA GLY A 282 20.21 -33.16 6.63
C GLY A 282 19.63 -33.18 8.04
N GLN A 283 20.49 -32.94 9.02
CA GLN A 283 20.13 -32.85 10.42
C GLN A 283 21.00 -31.79 11.09
N THR A 284 20.47 -31.12 12.10
CA THR A 284 21.20 -30.17 12.93
C THR A 284 21.12 -30.53 14.40
N GLY A 285 22.16 -30.21 15.15
CA GLY A 285 22.17 -30.27 16.62
C GLY A 285 21.76 -28.96 17.25
N LYS A 286 21.98 -28.86 18.58
CA LYS A 286 21.79 -27.64 19.36
C LYS A 286 22.62 -26.50 18.80
N GLY A 287 22.04 -25.30 18.74
CA GLY A 287 22.73 -24.13 18.21
C GLY A 287 21.78 -22.98 17.87
N VAL A 288 22.35 -21.85 17.44
CA VAL A 288 21.59 -20.68 16.99
C VAL A 288 21.60 -20.61 15.46
N PHE A 289 20.43 -20.46 14.85
CA PHE A 289 20.22 -20.48 13.41
C PHE A 289 19.43 -19.26 12.97
N THR A 290 19.68 -18.74 11.77
CA THR A 290 18.88 -17.66 11.18
C THR A 290 17.80 -18.22 10.27
N ILE A 291 16.55 -17.81 10.50
CA ILE A 291 15.39 -18.11 9.67
C ILE A 291 15.16 -16.94 8.71
N VAL A 292 15.01 -17.21 7.42
CA VAL A 292 14.78 -16.20 6.36
C VAL A 292 13.40 -16.28 5.75
N GLU A 293 12.67 -17.37 6.00
CA GLU A 293 11.34 -17.61 5.44
C GLU A 293 10.60 -18.52 6.42
N GLU A 294 9.30 -18.33 6.56
CA GLU A 294 8.44 -19.21 7.34
C GLU A 294 7.30 -19.73 6.49
N ALA A 295 6.91 -20.98 6.73
CA ALA A 295 5.78 -21.59 6.03
C ALA A 295 5.03 -22.55 6.96
N LEU A 296 3.74 -22.74 6.65
CA LEU A 296 2.97 -23.82 7.24
C LEU A 296 3.30 -25.14 6.54
N GLY A 297 3.22 -26.25 7.26
CA GLY A 297 3.58 -27.56 6.74
C GLY A 297 3.23 -28.67 7.71
N ALA A 298 3.00 -29.89 7.20
CA ALA A 298 2.63 -31.03 8.03
C ALA A 298 3.68 -31.32 9.12
N GLY A 299 3.24 -31.65 10.33
CA GLY A 299 4.11 -32.13 11.42
C GLY A 299 4.88 -31.07 12.21
N ALA A 300 4.54 -29.78 12.07
CA ALA A 300 4.97 -28.71 12.96
C ALA A 300 3.94 -27.58 13.02
N THR A 301 3.95 -26.75 14.07
CA THR A 301 3.11 -25.53 14.09
C THR A 301 3.57 -24.52 13.04
N LYS A 302 4.88 -24.48 12.76
CA LYS A 302 5.50 -23.66 11.70
C LYS A 302 6.86 -24.22 11.30
N TRP A 303 7.24 -23.99 10.05
CA TRP A 303 8.54 -24.34 9.50
C TRP A 303 9.35 -23.08 9.23
N GLY A 304 10.64 -23.12 9.50
CA GLY A 304 11.58 -22.03 9.23
C GLY A 304 12.68 -22.45 8.26
N LYS A 305 12.89 -21.68 7.21
CA LYS A 305 13.96 -21.88 6.23
C LYS A 305 15.27 -21.30 6.73
N LEU A 306 16.31 -22.12 6.78
CA LEU A 306 17.64 -21.72 7.22
C LEU A 306 18.29 -20.77 6.20
N LYS A 307 18.89 -19.67 6.69
CA LYS A 307 19.68 -18.73 5.87
C LYS A 307 20.82 -19.40 5.12
N SER A 308 21.35 -20.50 5.65
CA SER A 308 22.41 -21.29 5.02
C SER A 308 21.99 -21.95 3.71
N GLY A 309 20.69 -22.01 3.40
CA GLY A 309 20.15 -22.73 2.25
C GLY A 309 20.02 -24.24 2.48
N ALA A 310 20.41 -24.76 3.65
CA ALA A 310 20.38 -26.19 3.95
C ALA A 310 18.97 -26.80 3.94
N GLY A 311 17.94 -26.00 4.16
CA GLY A 311 16.54 -26.43 4.10
C GLY A 311 15.70 -25.87 5.23
N TRP A 312 14.65 -26.60 5.58
CA TRP A 312 13.62 -26.21 6.53
C TRP A 312 13.71 -27.01 7.82
N ILE A 313 13.59 -26.34 8.96
CA ILE A 313 13.49 -26.96 10.28
C ILE A 313 12.12 -26.69 10.91
N SER A 314 11.65 -27.59 11.77
CA SER A 314 10.46 -27.35 12.58
C SER A 314 10.75 -26.31 13.67
N LEU A 315 9.92 -25.29 13.77
CA LEU A 315 10.02 -24.24 14.78
C LEU A 315 9.41 -24.66 16.13
N ASP A 316 8.86 -25.86 16.24
CA ASP A 316 8.36 -26.40 17.52
C ASP A 316 9.51 -26.84 18.44
N PHE A 317 10.70 -27.05 17.87
CA PHE A 317 11.91 -27.51 18.57
C PHE A 317 12.95 -26.40 18.76
N VAL A 318 12.52 -25.14 18.70
CA VAL A 318 13.41 -23.99 18.86
C VAL A 318 12.90 -23.01 19.92
N GLU A 319 13.83 -22.44 20.67
CA GLU A 319 13.60 -21.34 21.61
C GLU A 319 13.94 -19.99 20.97
N GLY A 320 13.36 -18.92 21.49
CA GLY A 320 13.73 -17.55 21.10
C GLY A 320 13.25 -17.13 19.71
N ALA A 321 12.33 -17.87 19.08
CA ALA A 321 11.61 -17.41 17.90
C ALA A 321 10.75 -16.19 18.25
N LYS A 322 11.37 -15.01 18.22
CA LYS A 322 10.64 -13.74 18.18
C LYS A 322 10.74 -13.17 16.76
N PRO A 323 9.87 -13.59 15.83
CA PRO A 323 9.33 -12.61 14.91
C PRO A 323 8.69 -11.50 15.76
N VAL A 324 9.04 -10.24 15.49
CA VAL A 324 8.18 -9.12 15.90
C VAL A 324 6.88 -9.33 15.13
N VAL A 325 5.91 -9.99 15.76
CA VAL A 325 4.56 -10.09 15.22
C VAL A 325 3.98 -8.70 15.39
N ASP A 326 3.77 -7.99 14.28
CA ASP A 326 2.79 -6.90 14.22
C ASP A 326 1.40 -7.53 14.40
N THR A 327 1.09 -7.88 15.66
CA THR A 327 -0.16 -8.50 16.12
C THR A 327 -1.36 -7.57 15.99
N GLU A 328 -1.14 -6.29 15.66
CA GLU A 328 -2.24 -5.37 15.48
C GLU A 328 -3.01 -5.73 14.20
N ILE A 329 -4.20 -6.31 14.40
CA ILE A 329 -5.21 -6.42 13.36
C ILE A 329 -5.65 -5.01 12.99
N LYS A 330 -5.44 -4.63 11.73
CA LYS A 330 -5.77 -3.32 11.15
C LYS A 330 -7.03 -3.39 10.31
N LEU A 331 -7.63 -2.23 10.08
CA LEU A 331 -8.79 -2.10 9.22
C LEU A 331 -8.43 -2.59 7.80
N ASN A 332 -9.32 -3.37 7.18
CA ASN A 332 -9.15 -4.04 5.89
C ASN A 332 -8.24 -5.27 5.84
N ASP A 333 -7.63 -5.69 6.96
CA ASP A 333 -6.86 -6.93 6.98
C ASP A 333 -7.72 -8.13 6.60
N ILE A 334 -7.13 -9.05 5.83
CA ILE A 334 -7.67 -10.39 5.63
C ILE A 334 -7.12 -11.28 6.74
N ILE A 335 -8.00 -11.75 7.61
CA ILE A 335 -7.67 -12.54 8.80
C ILE A 335 -8.27 -13.95 8.69
N ASN A 336 -7.78 -14.85 9.52
CA ASN A 336 -8.36 -16.17 9.77
C ASN A 336 -9.34 -16.05 10.94
N PHE A 337 -10.63 -16.24 10.68
CA PHE A 337 -11.64 -16.44 11.70
C PHE A 337 -11.62 -17.91 12.15
N LYS A 338 -11.51 -18.15 13.45
CA LYS A 338 -11.40 -19.50 14.06
C LYS A 338 -12.73 -20.24 14.15
N GLY A 339 -13.83 -19.62 13.73
CA GLY A 339 -15.18 -20.14 13.98
C GLY A 339 -15.70 -19.71 15.35
N GLY A 340 -17.02 -19.84 15.56
CA GLY A 340 -17.68 -19.45 16.80
C GLY A 340 -18.69 -18.33 16.62
N ASN A 341 -19.05 -17.68 17.72
CA ASN A 341 -20.13 -16.70 17.73
C ASN A 341 -19.68 -15.35 17.18
N TYR A 342 -20.52 -14.76 16.32
CA TYR A 342 -20.42 -13.37 15.90
C TYR A 342 -21.71 -12.63 16.20
N PHE A 343 -21.59 -11.34 16.49
CA PHE A 343 -22.64 -10.51 17.07
C PHE A 343 -23.01 -9.35 16.14
N VAL A 344 -24.23 -8.85 16.27
CA VAL A 344 -24.69 -7.69 15.50
C VAL A 344 -24.12 -6.34 15.99
N SER A 345 -23.50 -6.30 17.18
CA SER A 345 -22.86 -5.11 17.77
C SER A 345 -21.55 -5.45 18.48
N SER A 346 -20.64 -4.47 18.57
CA SER A 346 -19.35 -4.57 19.27
C SER A 346 -19.48 -4.78 20.78
N THR A 347 -20.66 -4.49 21.34
CA THR A 347 -21.00 -4.72 22.75
C THR A 347 -21.78 -6.01 22.99
N GLY A 348 -22.26 -6.69 21.93
CA GLY A 348 -23.01 -7.95 22.01
C GLY A 348 -24.42 -7.89 21.43
N GLY A 349 -25.35 -8.71 21.93
CA GLY A 349 -26.74 -8.80 21.47
C GLY A 349 -27.03 -10.09 20.68
N LYS A 350 -27.92 -10.01 19.68
CA LYS A 350 -28.24 -11.16 18.81
C LYS A 350 -26.96 -11.69 18.16
N HIS A 351 -26.79 -13.00 18.21
CA HIS A 351 -25.60 -13.67 17.70
C HIS A 351 -25.96 -14.81 16.75
N TYR A 352 -24.97 -15.21 15.98
CA TYR A 352 -25.01 -16.33 15.06
C TYR A 352 -23.67 -17.06 15.13
N THR A 353 -23.63 -18.31 14.66
CA THR A 353 -22.41 -19.12 14.67
C THR A 353 -21.83 -19.23 13.27
N GLY A 354 -20.55 -18.91 13.13
CA GLY A 354 -19.81 -19.05 11.88
C GLY A 354 -18.82 -20.20 11.92
N LYS A 355 -18.62 -20.86 10.78
CA LYS A 355 -17.52 -21.83 10.59
C LYS A 355 -16.17 -21.11 10.49
N PRO A 356 -15.04 -21.77 10.79
CA PRO A 356 -13.72 -21.20 10.55
C PRO A 356 -13.51 -20.86 9.06
N GLY A 357 -12.78 -19.80 8.76
CA GLY A 357 -12.47 -19.42 7.38
C GLY A 357 -11.86 -18.02 7.27
N LYS A 358 -11.59 -17.58 6.04
CA LYS A 358 -11.02 -16.26 5.78
C LYS A 358 -12.09 -15.16 5.88
N ALA A 359 -11.75 -14.06 6.53
CA ALA A 359 -12.63 -12.91 6.68
C ALA A 359 -11.86 -11.59 6.61
N LYS A 360 -12.49 -10.55 6.08
CA LYS A 360 -11.96 -9.19 6.02
C LYS A 360 -12.43 -8.39 7.22
N VAL A 361 -11.52 -7.67 7.87
CA VAL A 361 -11.84 -6.72 8.94
C VAL A 361 -12.42 -5.46 8.33
N THR A 362 -13.65 -5.11 8.68
CA THR A 362 -14.34 -3.94 8.12
C THR A 362 -14.55 -2.83 9.13
N GLN A 363 -14.43 -3.09 10.44
CA GLN A 363 -14.46 -2.08 11.50
C GLN A 363 -13.65 -2.56 12.72
N ILE A 364 -13.12 -1.60 13.48
CA ILE A 364 -12.40 -1.84 14.74
C ILE A 364 -12.92 -0.88 15.81
N VAL A 365 -13.26 -1.39 16.98
CA VAL A 365 -13.60 -0.59 18.17
C VAL A 365 -12.69 -1.04 19.31
N LYS A 366 -11.63 -0.26 19.56
CA LYS A 366 -10.67 -0.55 20.63
C LYS A 366 -11.39 -0.52 22.00
N GLY A 367 -11.16 -1.55 22.81
CA GLY A 367 -11.76 -1.68 24.15
C GLY A 367 -13.19 -2.24 24.19
N ALA A 368 -13.82 -2.54 23.05
CA ALA A 368 -15.13 -3.21 23.03
C ALA A 368 -15.01 -4.70 23.31
N LYS A 369 -16.10 -5.31 23.81
CA LYS A 369 -16.19 -6.76 24.11
C LYS A 369 -15.94 -7.63 22.87
N TYR A 370 -16.42 -7.18 21.71
CA TYR A 370 -16.20 -7.79 20.40
C TYR A 370 -15.58 -6.73 19.48
N PRO A 371 -14.25 -6.56 19.50
CA PRO A 371 -13.61 -5.37 18.94
C PRO A 371 -13.50 -5.35 17.42
N TYR A 372 -13.72 -6.47 16.73
CA TYR A 372 -13.53 -6.58 15.29
C TYR A 372 -14.83 -6.93 14.57
N HIS A 373 -15.26 -6.08 13.63
CA HIS A 373 -16.29 -6.48 12.68
C HIS A 373 -15.64 -7.15 11.48
N VAL A 374 -16.06 -8.37 11.14
CA VAL A 374 -15.48 -9.15 10.05
C VAL A 374 -16.55 -9.67 9.09
N ILE A 375 -16.19 -9.80 7.82
CA ILE A 375 -17.06 -10.31 6.76
C ILE A 375 -16.29 -11.39 5.99
N ARG A 376 -16.93 -12.53 5.76
CA ARG A 376 -16.40 -13.63 4.92
C ARG A 376 -15.84 -13.11 3.58
N THR A 377 -14.72 -13.68 3.14
CA THR A 377 -14.11 -13.35 1.82
C THR A 377 -14.46 -14.38 0.75
N ASP A 378 -14.94 -15.54 1.15
CA ASP A 378 -15.38 -16.64 0.30
C ASP A 378 -16.52 -17.41 0.99
N ASN A 379 -16.90 -18.55 0.41
CA ASN A 379 -17.98 -19.39 0.93
C ASN A 379 -17.51 -20.41 1.98
N THR A 380 -16.26 -20.35 2.45
CA THR A 380 -15.73 -21.30 3.46
C THR A 380 -16.22 -20.99 4.87
N THR A 381 -16.61 -19.74 5.13
CA THR A 381 -17.20 -19.28 6.39
C THR A 381 -18.49 -18.48 6.16
N SER A 382 -19.34 -18.42 7.18
CA SER A 382 -20.57 -17.62 7.19
C SER A 382 -20.45 -16.32 8.01
N VAL A 383 -19.26 -16.00 8.53
CA VAL A 383 -19.07 -14.88 9.46
C VAL A 383 -19.43 -13.54 8.82
N TYR A 384 -20.30 -12.79 9.50
CA TYR A 384 -20.72 -11.44 9.14
C TYR A 384 -21.14 -10.70 10.41
N GLY A 385 -20.18 -10.09 11.11
CA GLY A 385 -20.48 -9.38 12.35
C GLY A 385 -19.27 -9.19 13.26
N TRP A 386 -19.55 -8.76 14.48
CA TRP A 386 -18.55 -8.49 15.51
C TRP A 386 -18.09 -9.76 16.21
N VAL A 387 -16.78 -9.95 16.33
CA VAL A 387 -16.17 -11.15 16.92
C VAL A 387 -15.20 -10.76 18.03
N ALA A 388 -14.99 -11.69 18.96
CA ALA A 388 -14.01 -11.54 20.03
C ALA A 388 -12.59 -11.61 19.46
N ALA A 389 -11.65 -10.93 20.13
CA ALA A 389 -10.27 -10.80 19.64
C ALA A 389 -9.54 -12.14 19.52
N ASP A 390 -9.86 -13.10 20.38
CA ASP A 390 -9.30 -14.45 20.39
C ASP A 390 -9.80 -15.32 19.23
N LEU A 391 -10.91 -14.96 18.57
CA LEU A 391 -11.47 -15.68 17.43
C LEU A 391 -10.86 -15.29 16.09
N VAL A 392 -9.95 -14.31 16.05
CA VAL A 392 -9.32 -13.82 14.82
C VAL A 392 -7.80 -13.79 14.92
N ARG A 393 -7.12 -14.01 13.80
CA ARG A 393 -5.65 -13.90 13.68
C ARG A 393 -5.28 -13.50 12.25
N LYS A 394 -4.23 -12.70 12.05
CA LYS A 394 -3.66 -12.50 10.71
C LYS A 394 -3.31 -13.85 10.05
#